data_AF-B7QH88-F1
#
_entry.id   AF-B7QH88-F1
#
_cell.length_a   1.000
_cell.length_b   1.000
_cell.length_c   1.000
_cell.angle_alpha   90.00
_cell.angle_beta   90.00
_cell.angle_gamma   90.00
#
_symmetry.space_group_name_H-M   'P 1'
#
loop_
_entity.id
_entity.type
_entity.pdbx_description
1 polymer ?
#
loop_
_entity_poly.entity_id
_entity_poly.type
_entity_poly.pdbx_seq_one_letter_code
_entity_poly.pdbx_strand_id
1 'polypeptide(L)'
;YWQVMCHSSQIPSFPDLEEKVSRAIERLGGRVFPKLNWSSPKDASWIATNNSLCCTSFSDVCLLLKSSDFVTHDLTQPFKACTDWHKDTDTGHLFKYELVLRKWVEIDPSTEFRCFVKDSVLIGISQRDYTHYYYHIQEQEANIVQDISTF
;
A
#
# COMPACT_ATOMS: atom_id res chain seq x y z
N TYR A 1 -21.66 45.15 -1.98
CA TYR A 1 -20.50 44.75 -1.18
C TYR A 1 -20.83 43.44 -0.49
N TRP A 2 -20.50 42.31 -1.10
CA TRP A 2 -20.68 40.99 -0.47
C TRP A 2 -19.41 40.66 0.29
N GLN A 3 -19.50 40.64 1.63
CA GLN A 3 -18.45 40.06 2.47
C GLN A 3 -18.40 38.56 2.20
N VAL A 4 -17.34 38.12 1.53
CA VAL A 4 -16.96 36.71 1.46
C VAL A 4 -16.64 36.29 2.90
N MET A 5 -17.55 35.54 3.53
CA MET A 5 -17.26 34.87 4.80
C MET A 5 -16.24 33.77 4.53
N CYS A 6 -14.96 34.15 4.61
CA CYS A 6 -13.85 33.22 4.62
C CYS A 6 -13.95 32.42 5.91
N HIS A 7 -14.60 31.26 5.87
CA HIS A 7 -14.47 30.28 6.93
C HIS A 7 -13.00 29.91 6.96
N SER A 8 -12.30 30.33 8.01
CA SER A 8 -10.94 29.87 8.28
C SER A 8 -11.02 28.38 8.60
N SER A 9 -11.03 27.54 7.57
CA SER A 9 -10.90 26.10 7.70
C SER A 9 -9.53 25.85 8.32
N GLN A 10 -9.52 25.65 9.63
CA GLN A 10 -8.31 25.36 10.39
C GLN A 10 -7.71 24.09 9.79
N ILE A 11 -6.45 24.18 9.33
CA ILE A 11 -5.76 23.03 8.76
C ILE A 11 -5.66 21.97 9.86
N PRO A 12 -6.20 20.75 9.64
CA PRO A 12 -6.09 19.70 10.63
C PRO A 12 -4.61 19.36 10.83
N SER A 13 -4.19 19.34 12.09
CA SER A 13 -2.82 19.00 12.51
C SER A 13 -2.85 17.73 13.35
N PHE A 14 -1.88 16.84 13.12
CA PHE A 14 -1.77 15.54 13.81
C PHE A 14 -0.35 15.37 14.37
N PRO A 15 0.08 16.21 15.32
CA PRO A 15 1.47 16.30 15.76
C PRO A 15 2.02 14.96 16.30
N ASP A 16 1.22 14.24 17.10
CA ASP A 16 1.62 12.94 17.65
C ASP A 16 1.80 11.87 16.56
N LEU A 17 0.97 11.92 15.52
CA LEU A 17 1.06 10.98 14.39
C LEU A 17 2.26 11.32 13.52
N GLU A 18 2.45 12.59 13.19
CA GLU A 18 3.57 13.11 12.43
C GLU A 18 4.91 12.77 13.08
N GLU A 19 5.02 12.95 14.40
CA GLU A 19 6.23 12.60 15.15
C GLU A 19 6.47 11.08 15.17
N LYS A 20 5.42 10.25 15.33
CA LYS A 20 5.54 8.78 15.28
C LYS A 20 5.98 8.30 13.90
N VAL A 21 5.40 8.84 12.84
CA VAL A 21 5.76 8.50 11.45
C VAL A 21 7.18 8.95 11.13
N SER A 22 7.55 10.18 11.49
CA SER A 22 8.90 10.71 11.23
C SER A 22 9.98 9.88 11.91
N ARG A 23 9.79 9.50 13.19
CA ARG A 23 10.70 8.57 13.88
C ARG A 23 10.76 7.19 13.24
N ALA A 24 9.64 6.67 12.74
CA ALA A 24 9.61 5.39 12.05
C ALA A 24 10.37 5.44 10.72
N ILE A 25 10.25 6.54 9.97
CA ILE A 25 11.03 6.79 8.75
C ILE A 25 12.52 6.79 9.04
N GLU A 26 12.96 7.54 10.06
CA GLU A 26 14.37 7.57 10.48
C GLU A 26 14.87 6.18 10.85
N ARG A 27 14.12 5.43 11.68
CA ARG A 27 14.47 4.06 12.09
C ARG A 27 14.59 3.09 10.91
N LEU A 28 13.83 3.30 9.85
CA LEU A 28 13.84 2.48 8.63
C LEU A 28 14.91 2.93 7.61
N GLY A 29 15.75 3.91 7.95
CA GLY A 29 16.84 4.39 7.09
C GLY A 29 16.45 5.55 6.19
N GLY A 30 15.43 6.33 6.57
CA GLY A 30 15.06 7.59 5.91
C GLY A 30 14.20 7.45 4.65
N ARG A 31 14.06 6.24 4.10
CA ARG A 31 13.25 5.94 2.91
C ARG A 31 12.28 4.81 3.22
N VAL A 32 10.99 5.04 3.02
CA VAL A 32 9.94 4.06 3.33
C VAL A 32 8.93 3.90 2.20
N PHE A 33 8.25 2.76 2.22
CA PHE A 33 7.06 2.48 1.43
C PHE A 33 5.83 2.40 2.36
N PRO A 34 4.83 3.29 2.21
CA PRO A 34 3.63 3.27 3.04
C PRO A 34 2.54 2.33 2.47
N LYS A 35 1.80 1.68 3.35
CA LYS A 35 0.52 1.01 3.01
C LYS A 35 -0.42 0.97 4.22
N LEU A 36 -1.70 0.68 3.97
CA LEU A 36 -2.64 0.30 5.03
C LEU A 36 -2.69 -1.22 5.18
N ASN A 37 -3.67 -1.73 5.92
CA ASN A 37 -3.84 -3.15 6.22
C ASN A 37 -3.74 -4.03 4.97
N TRP A 38 -4.39 -3.66 3.86
CA TRP A 38 -4.47 -4.50 2.66
C TRP A 38 -3.72 -3.89 1.49
N SER A 39 -3.99 -2.62 1.20
CA SER A 39 -3.60 -1.99 -0.05
C SER A 39 -2.43 -1.02 0.09
N SER A 40 -1.56 -1.02 -0.92
CA SER A 40 -0.57 0.02 -1.13
C SER A 40 -1.10 1.09 -2.11
N PRO A 41 -0.64 2.35 -2.01
CA PRO A 41 -1.09 3.45 -2.86
C PRO A 41 -0.45 3.43 -4.26
N LYS A 42 -0.33 2.25 -4.87
CA LYS A 42 0.39 2.05 -6.15
C LYS A 42 -0.27 2.76 -7.34
N ASP A 43 -1.57 3.02 -7.23
CA ASP A 43 -2.37 3.82 -8.17
C ASP A 43 -2.14 5.33 -8.03
N ALA A 44 -1.48 5.77 -6.96
CA ALA A 44 -1.20 7.18 -6.68
C ALA A 44 0.24 7.60 -6.97
N SER A 45 1.09 6.76 -7.59
CA SER A 45 2.50 7.15 -7.84
C SER A 45 2.62 8.46 -8.62
N TRP A 46 1.66 8.75 -9.49
CA TRP A 46 1.61 9.93 -10.35
C TRP A 46 1.58 11.27 -9.60
N ILE A 47 1.12 11.30 -8.34
CA ILE A 47 1.09 12.54 -7.56
C ILE A 47 2.45 12.87 -6.94
N ALA A 48 3.32 11.86 -6.78
CA ALA A 48 4.65 12.06 -6.22
C ALA A 48 5.55 12.77 -7.23
N THR A 49 6.39 13.68 -6.75
CA THR A 49 7.29 14.50 -7.59
C THR A 49 8.30 13.68 -8.41
N ASN A 50 8.56 12.44 -8.00
CA ASN A 50 9.48 11.50 -8.64
C ASN A 50 8.77 10.27 -9.24
N ASN A 51 7.43 10.27 -9.32
CA ASN A 51 6.62 9.13 -9.74
C ASN A 51 6.96 7.82 -8.99
N SER A 52 7.34 7.92 -7.72
CA SER A 52 7.76 6.80 -6.88
C SER A 52 6.86 6.68 -5.66
N LEU A 53 6.78 5.46 -5.12
CA LEU A 53 6.10 5.17 -3.84
C LEU A 53 7.05 5.31 -2.63
N CYS A 54 8.27 5.79 -2.87
CA CYS A 54 9.26 6.08 -1.85
C CYS A 54 8.95 7.41 -1.14
N CYS A 55 8.68 7.33 0.16
CA CYS A 55 8.47 8.49 1.03
C CYS A 55 9.69 8.75 1.91
N THR A 56 10.00 10.02 2.15
CA THR A 56 11.05 10.44 3.09
C THR A 56 10.54 11.37 4.18
N SER A 57 9.28 11.79 4.11
CA SER A 57 8.62 12.65 5.09
C SER A 57 7.18 12.23 5.39
N PHE A 58 6.62 12.73 6.50
CA PHE A 58 5.19 12.56 6.82
C PHE A 58 4.27 13.12 5.74
N SER A 59 4.65 14.23 5.14
CA SER A 59 3.91 14.85 4.03
C SER A 59 3.82 13.95 2.81
N ASP A 60 4.90 13.27 2.44
CA ASP A 60 4.90 12.32 1.31
C ASP A 60 3.94 11.15 1.58
N VAL A 61 4.00 10.60 2.80
CA VAL A 61 3.12 9.51 3.23
C VAL A 61 1.65 9.94 3.14
N CYS A 62 1.32 11.12 3.68
CA CYS A 62 -0.04 11.66 3.60
C CYS A 62 -0.47 11.92 2.16
N LEU A 63 0.41 12.47 1.32
CA LEU A 63 0.10 12.79 -0.06
C LEU A 63 -0.27 11.54 -0.87
N LEU A 64 0.55 10.48 -0.78
CA LEU A 64 0.29 9.22 -1.49
C LEU A 64 -0.99 8.55 -0.98
N LEU A 65 -1.15 8.41 0.34
CA LEU A 65 -2.30 7.73 0.93
C LEU A 65 -3.62 8.46 0.63
N LYS A 66 -3.63 9.79 0.69
CA LYS A 66 -4.84 10.59 0.41
C LYS A 66 -5.23 10.62 -1.07
N SER A 67 -4.30 10.29 -1.97
CA SER A 67 -4.52 10.35 -3.42
C SER A 67 -4.79 8.98 -4.05
N SER A 68 -4.88 7.92 -3.23
CA SER A 68 -5.08 6.54 -3.69
C SER A 68 -6.54 6.08 -3.53
N ASP A 69 -7.11 5.57 -4.62
CA ASP A 69 -8.41 4.91 -4.62
C ASP A 69 -8.34 3.57 -3.90
N PHE A 70 -7.21 2.84 -3.98
CA PHE A 70 -7.03 1.61 -3.22
C PHE A 70 -7.03 1.84 -1.71
N VAL A 71 -6.37 2.91 -1.25
CA VAL A 71 -6.40 3.31 0.17
C VAL A 71 -7.80 3.78 0.57
N THR A 72 -8.50 4.50 -0.31
CA THR A 72 -9.89 4.91 -0.08
C THR A 72 -10.82 3.71 0.05
N HIS A 73 -10.62 2.67 -0.76
CA HIS A 73 -11.36 1.42 -0.66
C HIS A 73 -11.11 0.72 0.69
N ASP A 74 -9.84 0.61 1.11
CA ASP A 74 -9.48 0.05 2.41
C ASP A 74 -10.20 0.77 3.56
N LEU A 75 -10.33 2.10 3.51
CA LEU A 75 -10.95 2.90 4.57
C LEU A 75 -12.48 2.90 4.58
N THR A 76 -13.10 2.78 3.41
CA THR A 76 -14.55 3.04 3.24
C THR A 76 -15.36 1.79 2.91
N GLN A 77 -14.76 0.81 2.23
CA GLN A 77 -15.43 -0.39 1.73
C GLN A 77 -14.64 -1.70 1.96
N PRO A 78 -13.88 -1.88 3.07
CA PRO A 78 -12.97 -3.03 3.23
C PRO A 78 -13.67 -4.39 3.19
N PHE A 79 -14.91 -4.48 3.68
CA PHE A 79 -15.66 -5.73 3.82
C PHE A 79 -16.85 -5.84 2.85
N LYS A 80 -16.89 -5.01 1.80
CA LYS A 80 -18.03 -4.94 0.88
C LYS A 80 -18.38 -6.27 0.20
N ALA A 81 -17.39 -7.12 -0.03
CA ALA A 81 -17.56 -8.42 -0.68
C ALA A 81 -17.78 -9.59 0.30
N CYS A 82 -17.70 -9.35 1.61
CA CYS A 82 -17.90 -10.38 2.64
C CYS A 82 -19.40 -10.70 2.78
N THR A 83 -19.78 -11.97 2.65
CA THR A 83 -21.18 -12.41 2.78
C THR A 83 -21.63 -12.57 4.23
N ASP A 84 -20.67 -12.70 5.14
CA ASP A 84 -20.82 -12.80 6.59
C ASP A 84 -20.71 -11.44 7.31
N TRP A 85 -20.50 -10.37 6.54
CA TRP A 85 -20.44 -9.00 7.06
C TRP A 85 -21.82 -8.34 7.11
N HIS A 86 -22.17 -7.84 8.29
CA HIS A 86 -23.37 -7.03 8.49
C HIS A 86 -22.99 -5.67 9.08
N LYS A 87 -23.67 -4.60 8.64
CA LYS A 87 -23.42 -3.23 9.14
C LYS A 87 -23.69 -3.07 10.63
N ASP A 88 -24.52 -3.94 11.20
CA ASP A 88 -24.84 -3.97 12.62
C ASP A 88 -23.79 -4.71 13.46
N THR A 89 -22.83 -5.38 12.81
CA THR A 89 -21.68 -5.98 13.48
C THR A 89 -20.76 -4.86 13.95
N ASP A 90 -20.68 -4.66 15.27
CA ASP A 90 -19.79 -3.66 15.86
C ASP A 90 -18.33 -4.03 15.57
N THR A 91 -17.72 -3.26 14.68
CA THR A 91 -16.38 -3.55 14.14
C THR A 91 -15.33 -2.59 14.66
N GLY A 92 -15.76 -1.59 15.43
CA GLY A 92 -14.85 -0.72 16.17
C GLY A 92 -14.03 -1.47 17.23
N HIS A 93 -14.56 -2.60 17.72
CA HIS A 93 -13.83 -3.48 18.66
C HIS A 93 -13.09 -4.63 17.98
N LEU A 94 -13.49 -5.03 16.76
CA LEU A 94 -12.92 -6.19 16.06
C LEU A 94 -11.74 -5.85 15.15
N PHE A 95 -11.62 -4.58 14.73
CA PHE A 95 -10.64 -4.21 13.73
C PHE A 95 -10.07 -2.80 13.96
N LYS A 96 -8.77 -2.64 13.72
CA LYS A 96 -8.06 -1.35 13.77
C LYS A 96 -7.27 -1.15 12.49
N TYR A 97 -7.33 0.06 11.94
CA TYR A 97 -6.47 0.43 10.82
C TYR A 97 -5.03 0.58 11.29
N GLU A 98 -4.12 0.05 10.49
CA GLU A 98 -2.70 0.11 10.72
C GLU A 98 -2.02 0.87 9.58
N LEU A 99 -1.24 1.88 9.94
CA LEU A 99 -0.30 2.48 9.01
C LEU A 99 0.99 1.67 9.04
N VAL A 100 1.27 0.96 7.96
CA VAL A 100 2.46 0.12 7.82
C VAL A 100 3.50 0.88 7.01
N LEU A 101 4.68 1.07 7.60
CA LEU A 101 5.85 1.59 6.91
C LEU A 101 6.88 0.48 6.75
N ARG A 102 7.25 0.19 5.51
CA ARG A 102 8.33 -0.76 5.19
C ARG A 102 9.55 0.01 4.74
N LYS A 103 10.74 -0.48 5.09
CA LYS A 103 11.99 0.06 4.53
C LYS A 103 11.92 -0.01 3.01
N TRP A 104 12.24 1.11 2.35
CA TRP A 104 12.27 1.15 0.90
C TRP A 104 13.40 0.27 0.36
N VAL A 105 13.08 -0.49 -0.68
CA VAL A 105 14.02 -1.27 -1.48
C VAL A 105 13.64 -1.10 -2.94
N GLU A 106 14.64 -0.98 -3.81
CA GLU A 106 14.41 -1.07 -5.25
C GLU A 106 14.21 -2.55 -5.57
N ILE A 107 13.03 -2.90 -6.08
CA ILE A 107 12.69 -4.27 -6.50
C ILE A 107 12.65 -4.26 -8.03
N ASP A 108 13.34 -5.21 -8.66
CA ASP A 108 13.20 -5.43 -10.09
C ASP A 108 11.80 -6.03 -10.35
N PRO A 109 10.91 -5.35 -11.11
CA PRO A 109 9.57 -5.86 -11.40
C PRO A 109 9.55 -7.22 -12.07
N SER A 110 10.64 -7.60 -12.77
CA SER A 110 10.78 -8.92 -13.40
C SER A 110 10.88 -10.07 -12.38
N THR A 111 11.20 -9.74 -11.14
CA THR A 111 11.38 -10.70 -10.03
C THR A 111 10.16 -10.77 -9.10
N GLU A 112 9.07 -10.06 -9.43
CA GLU A 112 7.84 -10.10 -8.66
C GLU A 112 6.84 -11.09 -9.28
N PHE A 113 6.35 -12.02 -8.45
CA PHE A 113 5.37 -13.03 -8.86
C PHE A 113 4.11 -12.98 -7.99
N ARG A 114 2.99 -13.39 -8.57
CA ARG A 114 1.75 -13.67 -7.85
C ARG A 114 1.57 -15.17 -7.78
N CYS A 115 1.49 -15.68 -6.56
CA CYS A 115 1.29 -17.08 -6.26
C CYS A 115 -0.17 -17.31 -5.83
N PHE A 116 -0.80 -18.34 -6.38
CA PHE A 116 -2.18 -18.71 -6.09
C PHE A 116 -2.19 -20.01 -5.30
N VAL A 117 -2.74 -19.97 -4.09
CA VAL A 117 -2.76 -21.12 -3.16
C VAL A 117 -4.21 -21.49 -2.87
N LYS A 118 -4.51 -22.79 -2.93
CA LYS A 118 -5.81 -23.36 -2.56
C LYS A 118 -5.57 -24.65 -1.79
N ASP A 119 -6.29 -24.84 -0.69
CA ASP A 119 -6.18 -26.04 0.17
C ASP A 119 -4.74 -26.34 0.59
N SER A 120 -3.97 -25.28 0.90
CA SER A 120 -2.54 -25.33 1.23
C SER A 120 -1.62 -25.86 0.11
N VAL A 121 -2.10 -25.86 -1.15
CA VAL A 121 -1.34 -26.26 -2.33
C VAL A 121 -1.15 -25.06 -3.26
N LEU A 122 0.08 -24.87 -3.75
CA LEU A 122 0.39 -23.90 -4.79
C LEU A 122 -0.18 -24.38 -6.14
N ILE A 123 -1.19 -23.68 -6.66
CA ILE A 123 -1.92 -24.07 -7.88
C ILE A 123 -1.58 -23.22 -9.10
N GLY A 124 -0.84 -22.13 -8.92
CA GLY A 124 -0.44 -21.28 -10.04
C GLY A 124 0.54 -20.19 -9.63
N ILE A 125 1.35 -19.78 -10.60
CA ILE A 125 2.30 -18.67 -10.49
C ILE A 125 2.10 -17.81 -11.74
N SER A 126 2.09 -16.49 -11.59
CA SER A 126 2.15 -15.56 -12.71
C SER A 126 3.12 -14.42 -12.42
N GLN A 127 3.69 -13.82 -13.46
CA GLN A 127 4.40 -12.55 -13.33
C GLN A 127 3.45 -11.49 -12.72
N ARG A 128 3.97 -10.64 -11.83
CA ARG A 128 3.18 -9.61 -11.16
C ARG A 128 2.93 -8.40 -12.04
N ASP A 129 3.97 -7.98 -12.79
CA ASP A 129 3.86 -7.00 -13.87
C ASP A 129 3.33 -7.71 -15.12
N TYR A 130 2.17 -7.30 -15.62
CA TYR A 130 1.56 -7.89 -16.81
C TYR A 130 1.79 -7.05 -18.08
N THR A 131 2.51 -5.93 -17.96
CA THR A 131 2.70 -4.96 -19.05
C THR A 131 4.02 -5.15 -19.80
N HIS A 132 4.96 -5.90 -19.22
CA HIS A 132 6.27 -6.17 -19.82
C HIS A 132 6.52 -7.67 -20.00
N TYR A 133 7.19 -8.01 -21.10
CA TYR A 133 7.71 -9.35 -21.35
C TYR A 133 9.20 -9.40 -20.96
N TYR A 134 9.56 -10.32 -20.07
CA TYR A 134 10.93 -10.53 -19.62
C TYR A 134 11.42 -11.92 -20.08
N TYR A 135 12.28 -11.95 -21.10
CA TYR A 135 12.73 -13.21 -21.72
C TYR A 135 13.44 -14.14 -20.72
N HIS A 136 14.19 -13.59 -19.77
CA HIS A 136 14.97 -14.35 -18.79
C HIS A 136 14.09 -15.14 -17.82
N ILE A 137 12.82 -14.76 -17.64
CA ILE A 137 11.87 -15.53 -16.81
C ILE A 137 11.66 -16.92 -17.40
N GLN A 138 11.58 -17.04 -18.72
CA GLN A 138 11.44 -18.34 -19.39
C GLN A 138 12.71 -19.19 -19.23
N GLU A 139 13.89 -18.58 -19.29
CA GLU A 139 15.16 -19.28 -19.11
C GLU A 139 15.37 -19.77 -17.67
N GLN A 140 14.80 -19.05 -16.69
CA GLN A 140 14.95 -19.31 -15.26
C GLN A 140 13.73 -20.00 -14.63
N GLU A 141 12.75 -20.42 -15.44
CA GLU A 141 11.44 -20.92 -14.99
C GLU A 141 11.58 -21.98 -13.88
N ALA A 142 12.43 -23.00 -14.09
CA ALA A 142 12.61 -24.08 -13.13
C ALA A 142 13.12 -23.58 -11.76
N ASN A 143 14.05 -22.62 -11.74
CA ASN A 143 14.59 -22.05 -10.51
C ASN A 143 13.54 -21.20 -9.80
N ILE A 144 12.81 -20.36 -10.56
CA ILE A 144 11.72 -19.52 -10.04
C ILE A 144 10.65 -20.39 -9.37
N VAL A 145 10.22 -21.46 -10.05
CA VAL A 145 9.22 -22.39 -9.51
C VAL A 145 9.74 -23.07 -8.25
N GLN A 146 10.99 -23.50 -8.23
CA GLN A 146 11.60 -24.16 -7.07
C GLN A 146 11.69 -23.22 -5.86
N ASP A 147 12.18 -22.00 -6.06
CA ASP A 147 12.32 -20.99 -4.99
C ASP A 147 10.95 -20.63 -4.40
N ILE A 148 9.94 -20.40 -5.25
CA ILE A 148 8.57 -20.10 -4.80
C ILE A 148 7.94 -21.28 -4.06
N SER A 149 8.21 -22.51 -4.51
CA SER A 149 7.63 -23.71 -3.89
C SER A 149 8.25 -24.05 -2.53
N THR A 150 9.38 -23.42 -2.17
CA THR A 150 10.12 -23.71 -0.93
C THR A 150 10.18 -22.54 0.06
N PHE A 151 9.55 -21.41 -0.27
CA PHE A 151 9.39 -20.25 0.61
C PHE A 151 8.40 -20.52 1.77
#